data_AF-A0A1H2C467-F1
#
_entry.id   AF-A0A1H2C467-F1
#
_cell.length_a   1.000
_cell.length_b   1.000
_cell.length_c   1.000
_cell.angle_alpha   90.00
_cell.angle_beta   90.00
_cell.angle_gamma   90.00
#
_symmetry.space_group_name_H-M   'P 1'
#
loop_
_entity.id
_entity.type
_entity.pdbx_description
1 polymer ?
#
loop_
_entity_poly.entity_id
_entity_poly.type
_entity_poly.pdbx_seq_one_letter_code
_entity_poly.pdbx_strand_id
1 'polypeptide(L)'
;MTSRRDQLQSYQFMNQRVISAFVMRETDPAQSPLRRGIGALFGGVMVAILVAAGFGIYGVLTRTGADQWQQDGAVVVERETGAVFVYLNNRLNPALNFASAKLAAGRPDPQVFRIAAKSLTGTPRGVTIGIPGAPASLPDAGRQARLPWAMCGVPGNDPQSILLVGAAGPPGTPLGDRALLVTDRDVVHLIWQGRKHPVVDPDTTVQALFGAVQPTRMGVAWLNALPSGADIAPITVNGRGNGSDAARGFDNGDILVVQTGSGQQFHLILNDGRAAITALQQAVLNAAFPDQPRQISVNDLNDIPESRALPPADPATRGPDRVPALAPLGTGESTCAVTSDASKPPAITVGGSATAFTAAIPTTGTADGGRPLADAVQVPAGRFALVRVPGSGGFILVTDVALRHAVRDEDTVTRLGYPTSLAFEVPTALINSIPAGVTLDPAAALKPALSGTG
;
A
#
# COMPACT_ATOMS: atom_id res chain seq x y z
N MET A 1 -40.25 91.55 -29.59
CA MET A 1 -41.06 90.44 -29.08
C MET A 1 -40.13 89.28 -28.80
N THR A 2 -39.96 88.88 -27.54
CA THR A 2 -39.12 87.74 -27.17
C THR A 2 -39.72 86.47 -27.76
N SER A 3 -38.90 85.63 -28.39
CA SER A 3 -39.34 84.43 -29.11
C SER A 3 -39.79 83.35 -28.13
N ARG A 4 -40.74 82.47 -28.51
CA ARG A 4 -41.10 81.27 -27.68
C ARG A 4 -39.89 80.40 -27.35
N ARG A 5 -38.87 80.42 -28.22
CA ARG A 5 -37.60 79.72 -28.00
C ARG A 5 -36.83 80.32 -26.82
N ASP A 6 -36.83 81.65 -26.70
CA ASP A 6 -36.18 82.35 -25.57
C ASP A 6 -36.90 82.06 -24.25
N GLN A 7 -38.24 81.96 -24.26
CA GLN A 7 -39.00 81.57 -23.08
C GLN A 7 -38.71 80.13 -22.65
N LEU A 8 -38.62 79.17 -23.59
CA LEU A 8 -38.25 77.79 -23.29
C LEU A 8 -36.82 77.68 -22.74
N GLN A 9 -35.87 78.42 -23.33
CA GLN A 9 -34.49 78.43 -22.84
C GLN A 9 -34.38 79.07 -21.45
N SER A 10 -35.11 80.17 -21.21
CA SER A 10 -35.15 80.82 -19.89
C SER A 10 -35.75 79.90 -18.82
N TYR A 11 -36.82 79.17 -19.16
CA TYR A 11 -37.48 78.22 -18.26
C TYR A 11 -36.58 77.01 -17.95
N GLN A 12 -35.92 76.44 -18.97
CA GLN A 12 -34.95 75.35 -18.79
C GLN A 12 -33.76 75.80 -17.94
N PHE A 13 -33.27 77.02 -18.13
CA PHE A 13 -32.18 77.59 -17.35
C PHE A 13 -32.57 77.78 -15.87
N MET A 14 -33.76 78.32 -15.58
CA MET A 14 -34.26 78.42 -14.21
C MET A 14 -34.41 77.04 -13.55
N ASN A 15 -34.98 76.06 -14.25
CA ASN A 15 -35.12 74.71 -13.72
C ASN A 15 -33.76 74.05 -13.45
N GLN A 16 -32.78 74.22 -14.32
CA GLN A 16 -31.42 73.72 -14.09
C GLN A 16 -30.79 74.35 -12.85
N ARG A 17 -30.96 75.66 -12.64
CA ARG A 17 -30.46 76.36 -11.44
C ARG A 17 -31.13 75.88 -10.16
N VAL A 18 -32.46 75.71 -10.14
CA VAL A 18 -33.19 75.19 -8.98
C VAL A 18 -32.74 73.77 -8.63
N ILE A 19 -32.63 72.88 -9.63
CA ILE A 19 -32.15 71.51 -9.42
C ILE A 19 -30.71 71.51 -8.90
N SER A 20 -29.84 72.37 -9.45
CA SER A 20 -28.46 72.49 -8.98
C SER A 20 -28.37 73.00 -7.53
N ALA A 21 -29.24 73.95 -7.15
CA ALA A 21 -29.29 74.49 -5.80
C ALA A 21 -29.73 73.46 -4.76
N PHE A 22 -30.65 72.57 -5.12
CA PHE A 22 -31.06 71.48 -4.23
C PHE A 22 -30.00 70.38 -4.10
N VAL A 23 -29.30 70.02 -5.18
CA VAL A 23 -28.36 68.89 -5.21
C VAL A 23 -26.96 69.28 -4.73
N MET A 24 -26.44 70.43 -5.15
CA MET A 24 -25.08 70.90 -4.86
C MET A 24 -25.03 72.04 -3.83
N ARG A 25 -26.19 72.56 -3.38
CA ARG A 25 -26.31 73.72 -2.47
C ARG A 25 -25.76 75.04 -3.01
N GLU A 26 -25.54 75.12 -4.33
CA GLU A 26 -25.09 76.31 -5.07
C GLU A 26 -26.02 76.60 -6.25
N THR A 27 -26.31 77.87 -6.52
CA THR A 27 -27.27 78.27 -7.57
C THR A 27 -26.66 78.44 -8.97
N ASP A 28 -25.34 78.34 -9.10
CA ASP A 28 -24.60 78.48 -10.37
C ASP A 28 -23.26 77.72 -10.37
N PRO A 29 -23.28 76.37 -10.42
CA PRO A 29 -22.05 75.58 -10.39
C PRO A 29 -21.33 75.60 -11.75
N ALA A 30 -20.01 75.84 -11.74
CA ALA A 30 -19.16 75.89 -12.93
C ALA A 30 -19.10 74.58 -13.75
N GLN A 31 -19.55 73.45 -13.18
CA GLN A 31 -19.68 72.17 -13.87
C GLN A 31 -21.03 71.53 -13.55
N SER A 32 -21.68 70.98 -14.58
CA SER A 32 -22.98 70.30 -14.43
C SER A 32 -22.87 69.13 -13.43
N PRO A 33 -23.71 69.10 -12.38
CA PRO A 33 -23.59 68.16 -11.27
C PRO A 33 -23.76 66.69 -11.67
N LEU A 34 -24.51 66.42 -12.74
CA LEU A 34 -24.79 65.06 -13.21
C LEU A 34 -23.87 64.59 -14.33
N ARG A 35 -23.00 65.44 -14.89
CA ARG A 35 -22.17 65.06 -16.06
C ARG A 35 -21.19 63.93 -15.73
N ARG A 36 -20.60 63.93 -14.52
CA ARG A 36 -19.78 62.82 -14.01
C ARG A 36 -20.62 61.58 -13.67
N GLY A 37 -21.81 61.76 -13.09
CA GLY A 37 -22.71 60.65 -12.72
C GLY A 37 -23.28 59.91 -13.94
N ILE A 38 -23.74 60.63 -14.96
CA ILE A 38 -24.25 60.05 -16.21
C ILE A 38 -23.11 59.36 -16.98
N GLY A 39 -21.90 59.97 -17.01
CA GLY A 39 -20.73 59.34 -17.61
C GLY A 39 -20.29 58.06 -16.90
N ALA A 40 -20.31 58.05 -15.56
CA ALA A 40 -20.02 56.86 -14.76
C ALA A 40 -21.08 55.76 -14.94
N LEU A 41 -22.37 56.12 -15.01
CA LEU A 41 -23.45 55.18 -15.28
C LEU A 41 -23.32 54.56 -16.68
N PHE A 42 -23.06 55.37 -17.70
CA PHE A 42 -22.86 54.89 -19.07
C PHE A 42 -21.62 53.98 -19.17
N GLY A 43 -20.51 54.37 -18.55
CA GLY A 43 -19.31 53.54 -18.45
C GLY A 43 -19.59 52.21 -17.73
N GLY A 44 -20.32 52.25 -16.62
CA GLY A 44 -20.72 51.06 -15.87
C GLY A 44 -21.61 50.11 -16.67
N VAL A 45 -22.60 50.64 -17.40
CA VAL A 45 -23.46 49.84 -18.29
C VAL A 45 -22.65 49.22 -19.42
N MET A 46 -21.72 49.96 -20.03
CA MET A 46 -20.86 49.43 -21.09
C MET A 46 -19.99 48.27 -20.59
N VAL A 47 -19.40 48.42 -19.40
CA VAL A 47 -18.62 47.36 -18.75
C VAL A 47 -19.51 46.15 -18.44
N ALA A 48 -20.73 46.35 -17.93
CA ALA A 48 -21.67 45.27 -17.66
C ALA A 48 -22.04 44.50 -18.94
N ILE A 49 -22.26 45.19 -20.05
CA ILE A 49 -22.53 44.57 -21.37
C ILE A 49 -21.31 43.78 -21.83
N LEU A 50 -20.09 44.31 -21.70
CA LEU A 50 -18.87 43.60 -22.09
C LEU A 50 -18.64 42.35 -21.25
N VAL A 51 -18.90 42.42 -19.94
CA VAL A 51 -18.83 41.25 -19.04
C VAL A 51 -19.90 40.23 -19.40
N ALA A 52 -21.15 40.64 -19.64
CA ALA A 52 -22.23 39.75 -20.05
C ALA A 52 -21.94 39.10 -21.41
N ALA A 53 -21.39 39.85 -22.38
CA ALA A 53 -20.95 39.32 -23.66
C ALA A 53 -19.78 38.34 -23.49
N GLY A 54 -18.82 38.64 -22.61
CA GLY A 54 -17.73 37.73 -22.26
C GLY A 54 -18.23 36.40 -21.69
N PHE A 55 -19.17 36.44 -20.74
CA PHE A 55 -19.81 35.23 -20.21
C PHE A 55 -20.67 34.51 -21.26
N GLY A 56 -21.33 35.24 -22.16
CA GLY A 56 -22.10 34.65 -23.27
C GLY A 56 -21.21 33.90 -24.26
N ILE A 57 -20.11 34.51 -24.69
CA ILE A 57 -19.11 33.90 -25.58
C ILE A 57 -18.45 32.70 -24.89
N TYR A 58 -18.04 32.87 -23.63
CA TYR A 58 -17.49 31.78 -22.83
C TYR A 58 -18.48 30.61 -22.74
N GLY A 59 -19.75 30.87 -22.43
CA GLY A 59 -20.79 29.85 -22.36
C GLY A 59 -21.07 29.12 -23.67
N VAL A 60 -20.92 29.80 -24.82
CA VAL A 60 -21.03 29.18 -26.15
C VAL A 60 -19.79 28.35 -26.50
N LEU A 61 -18.59 28.82 -26.15
CA LEU A 61 -17.35 28.09 -26.36
C LEU A 61 -17.20 26.87 -25.43
N THR A 62 -17.69 26.98 -24.19
CA THR A 62 -17.72 25.86 -23.23
C THR A 62 -18.93 24.97 -23.40
N ARG A 63 -19.76 25.18 -24.44
CA ARG A 63 -20.78 24.21 -24.84
C ARG A 63 -20.05 22.99 -25.39
N THR A 64 -19.53 22.14 -24.50
CA THR A 64 -19.10 20.77 -24.81
C THR A 64 -20.20 20.15 -25.65
N GLY A 65 -19.88 19.87 -26.92
CA GLY A 65 -20.87 19.55 -27.94
C GLY A 65 -21.82 18.45 -27.45
N ALA A 66 -23.13 18.68 -27.66
CA ALA A 66 -24.19 17.81 -27.17
C ALA A 66 -24.05 16.34 -27.60
N ASP A 67 -23.23 16.05 -28.62
CA ASP A 67 -23.06 14.73 -29.21
C ASP A 67 -21.63 14.18 -29.15
N GLN A 68 -20.66 14.89 -28.55
CA GLN A 68 -19.27 14.39 -28.49
C GLN A 68 -19.14 13.08 -27.69
N TRP A 69 -20.08 12.82 -26.78
CA TRP A 69 -20.13 11.58 -26.00
C TRP A 69 -20.81 10.43 -26.73
N GLN A 70 -21.49 10.66 -27.87
CA GLN A 70 -22.15 9.62 -28.68
C GLN A 70 -21.15 8.93 -29.62
N GLN A 71 -19.99 8.57 -29.08
CA GLN A 71 -18.95 7.84 -29.78
C GLN A 71 -18.86 6.44 -29.18
N ASP A 72 -18.76 5.43 -30.04
CA ASP A 72 -18.69 4.04 -29.58
C ASP A 72 -17.50 3.86 -28.63
N GLY A 73 -17.75 3.31 -27.43
CA GLY A 73 -16.80 3.18 -26.33
C GLY A 73 -16.64 4.42 -25.45
N ALA A 74 -17.56 5.40 -25.48
CA ALA A 74 -17.53 6.54 -24.57
C ALA A 74 -18.11 6.17 -23.22
N VAL A 75 -17.44 6.57 -22.13
CA VAL A 75 -17.94 6.37 -20.76
C VAL A 75 -18.71 7.62 -20.35
N VAL A 76 -19.95 7.45 -19.91
CA VAL A 76 -20.85 8.55 -19.56
C VAL A 76 -21.29 8.41 -18.11
N VAL A 77 -21.08 9.46 -17.32
CA VAL A 77 -21.53 9.55 -15.93
C VAL A 77 -22.61 10.61 -15.85
N GLU A 78 -23.78 10.22 -15.37
CA GLU A 78 -24.88 11.14 -15.13
C GLU A 78 -24.56 12.05 -13.93
N ARG A 79 -24.66 13.37 -14.10
CA ARG A 79 -24.26 14.34 -13.07
C ARG A 79 -25.14 14.28 -11.83
N GLU A 80 -26.43 14.02 -12.01
CA GLU A 80 -27.45 14.12 -10.97
C GLU A 80 -27.49 12.88 -10.08
N THR A 81 -27.29 11.69 -10.67
CA THR A 81 -27.43 10.40 -9.96
C THR A 81 -26.10 9.66 -9.78
N GLY A 82 -25.06 10.04 -10.52
CA GLY A 82 -23.80 9.30 -10.60
C GLY A 82 -23.90 7.98 -11.38
N ALA A 83 -25.04 7.68 -12.01
CA ALA A 83 -25.22 6.48 -12.82
C ALA A 83 -24.18 6.43 -13.95
N VAL A 84 -23.56 5.26 -14.12
CA VAL A 84 -22.49 5.04 -15.09
C VAL A 84 -23.03 4.27 -16.29
N PHE A 85 -22.71 4.75 -17.49
CA PHE A 85 -23.09 4.15 -18.75
C PHE A 85 -21.89 4.01 -19.68
N VAL A 86 -22.00 3.10 -20.65
CA VAL A 86 -21.10 3.02 -21.81
C VAL A 86 -21.95 3.13 -23.08
N TYR A 87 -21.56 4.03 -23.97
CA TYR A 87 -22.17 4.14 -25.29
C TYR A 87 -21.59 3.06 -26.20
N LEU A 88 -22.38 2.05 -26.54
CA LEU A 88 -21.99 0.95 -27.44
C LEU A 88 -23.11 0.67 -28.44
N ASN A 89 -22.77 0.49 -29.71
CA ASN A 89 -23.71 0.11 -30.77
C ASN A 89 -24.94 1.06 -30.84
N ASN A 90 -24.71 2.37 -30.78
CA ASN A 90 -25.74 3.41 -30.75
C ASN A 90 -26.73 3.32 -29.57
N ARG A 91 -26.33 2.67 -28.46
CA ARG A 91 -27.13 2.53 -27.24
C ARG A 91 -26.33 2.90 -26.00
N LEU A 92 -27.00 3.50 -25.03
CA LEU A 92 -26.46 3.68 -23.68
C LEU A 92 -26.72 2.43 -22.85
N ASN A 93 -25.67 1.65 -22.59
CA ASN A 93 -25.71 0.46 -21.75
C ASN A 93 -25.37 0.87 -20.31
N PRO A 94 -26.27 0.66 -19.33
CA PRO A 94 -25.93 0.86 -17.92
C PRO A 94 -24.79 -0.07 -17.50
N ALA A 95 -23.84 0.42 -16.71
CA ALA A 95 -22.74 -0.37 -16.18
C ALA A 95 -22.89 -0.58 -14.68
N LEU A 96 -22.62 -1.79 -14.18
CA LEU A 96 -22.70 -2.10 -12.74
C LEU A 96 -21.73 -1.29 -11.87
N ASN A 97 -20.60 -0.88 -12.43
CA ASN A 97 -19.56 -0.12 -11.74
C ASN A 97 -18.68 0.61 -12.76
N PHE A 98 -17.92 1.60 -12.27
CA PHE A 98 -17.05 2.42 -13.11
C PHE A 98 -15.91 1.63 -13.76
N ALA A 99 -15.33 0.66 -13.06
CA ALA A 99 -14.30 -0.21 -13.64
C ALA A 99 -14.84 -1.00 -14.84
N SER A 100 -16.02 -1.62 -14.71
CA SER A 100 -16.68 -2.32 -15.82
C SER A 100 -16.95 -1.39 -17.00
N ALA A 101 -17.35 -0.15 -16.75
CA ALA A 101 -17.59 0.82 -17.81
C ALA A 101 -16.31 1.14 -18.60
N LYS A 102 -15.19 1.40 -17.91
CA LYS A 102 -13.89 1.63 -18.57
C LYS A 102 -13.40 0.41 -19.34
N LEU A 103 -13.61 -0.79 -18.81
CA LEU A 103 -13.23 -2.04 -19.48
C LEU A 103 -14.06 -2.33 -20.73
N ALA A 104 -15.38 -2.16 -20.64
CA ALA A 104 -16.33 -2.37 -21.74
C ALA A 104 -16.20 -1.33 -22.86
N ALA A 105 -15.63 -0.15 -22.57
CA ALA A 105 -15.37 0.88 -23.57
C ALA A 105 -14.40 0.45 -24.69
N GLY A 106 -13.65 -0.64 -24.51
CA GLY A 106 -12.90 -1.26 -25.60
C GLY A 106 -11.58 -0.58 -25.98
N ARG A 107 -11.20 0.50 -25.30
CA ARG A 107 -10.01 1.31 -25.61
C ARG A 107 -9.20 1.70 -24.36
N PRO A 108 -7.89 1.96 -24.49
CA PRO A 108 -7.07 2.50 -23.41
C PRO A 108 -7.62 3.85 -22.92
N ASP A 109 -7.60 4.05 -21.61
CA ASP A 109 -8.07 5.24 -20.89
C ASP A 109 -9.23 5.99 -21.57
N PRO A 110 -10.43 5.38 -21.63
CA PRO A 110 -11.56 5.97 -22.34
C PRO A 110 -11.97 7.31 -21.72
N GLN A 111 -12.25 8.29 -22.57
CA GLN A 111 -12.72 9.60 -22.14
C GLN A 111 -14.05 9.46 -21.36
N VAL A 112 -14.11 10.12 -20.22
CA VAL A 112 -15.27 10.13 -19.33
C VAL A 112 -16.03 11.44 -19.46
N PHE A 113 -17.28 11.36 -19.88
CA PHE A 113 -18.17 12.50 -20.05
C PHE A 113 -19.13 12.60 -18.89
N ARG A 114 -19.12 13.74 -18.19
CA ARG A 114 -20.14 14.05 -17.17
C ARG A 114 -21.30 14.77 -17.85
N ILE A 115 -22.43 14.10 -18.02
CA ILE A 115 -23.58 14.59 -18.80
C ILE A 115 -24.80 14.75 -17.89
N ALA A 116 -25.58 15.80 -18.09
CA ALA A 116 -26.82 16.01 -17.36
C ALA A 116 -27.88 15.00 -17.82
N ALA A 117 -28.73 14.51 -16.90
CA ALA A 117 -29.77 13.52 -17.18
C ALA A 117 -30.65 13.90 -18.39
N LYS A 118 -31.02 15.18 -18.49
CA LYS A 118 -31.80 15.74 -19.61
C LYS A 118 -31.12 15.64 -20.99
N SER A 119 -29.81 15.51 -21.03
CA SER A 119 -29.05 15.37 -22.28
C SER A 119 -28.92 13.91 -22.71
N LEU A 120 -29.28 12.97 -21.84
CA LEU A 120 -29.35 11.53 -22.14
C LEU A 120 -30.75 11.12 -22.64
N THR A 121 -31.75 12.00 -22.51
CA THR A 121 -33.12 11.72 -22.94
C THR A 121 -33.18 11.57 -24.46
N GLY A 122 -33.86 10.53 -24.94
CA GLY A 122 -33.98 10.24 -26.37
C GLY A 122 -32.92 9.28 -26.92
N THR A 123 -31.84 8.98 -26.18
CA THR A 123 -30.88 7.96 -26.57
C THR A 123 -31.37 6.57 -26.17
N PRO A 124 -31.45 5.58 -27.09
CA PRO A 124 -31.89 4.25 -26.76
C PRO A 124 -31.03 3.59 -25.68
N ARG A 125 -31.67 2.91 -24.72
CA ARG A 125 -30.96 2.14 -23.69
C ARG A 125 -30.66 0.73 -24.19
N GLY A 126 -29.52 0.20 -23.75
CA GLY A 126 -29.13 -1.19 -23.93
C GLY A 126 -29.34 -2.00 -22.64
N VAL A 127 -28.82 -3.23 -22.64
CA VAL A 127 -28.84 -4.07 -21.44
C VAL A 127 -27.83 -3.57 -20.42
N THR A 128 -28.09 -3.79 -19.13
CA THR A 128 -27.08 -3.55 -18.10
C THR A 128 -25.94 -4.54 -18.28
N ILE A 129 -24.70 -4.06 -18.25
CA ILE A 129 -23.48 -4.86 -18.40
C ILE A 129 -22.53 -4.67 -17.21
N GLY A 130 -21.60 -5.58 -17.03
CA GLY A 130 -20.47 -5.41 -16.12
C GLY A 130 -20.19 -6.60 -15.24
N ILE A 131 -19.14 -6.45 -14.42
CA ILE A 131 -18.63 -7.47 -13.51
C ILE A 131 -19.14 -7.17 -12.10
N PRO A 132 -20.03 -7.99 -11.52
CA PRO A 132 -20.45 -7.83 -10.13
C PRO A 132 -19.25 -7.82 -9.17
N GLY A 133 -19.21 -6.91 -8.20
CA GLY A 133 -18.10 -6.81 -7.23
C GLY A 133 -16.81 -6.18 -7.76
N ALA A 134 -16.76 -5.72 -9.02
CA ALA A 134 -15.64 -4.90 -9.50
C ALA A 134 -15.70 -3.48 -8.88
N PRO A 135 -14.55 -2.76 -8.80
CA PRO A 135 -14.48 -1.48 -8.14
C PRO A 135 -15.48 -0.44 -8.67
N ALA A 136 -16.29 0.10 -7.76
CA ALA A 136 -17.27 1.14 -8.06
C ALA A 136 -16.62 2.46 -8.49
N SER A 137 -15.42 2.74 -7.99
CA SER A 137 -14.60 3.90 -8.32
C SER A 137 -13.17 3.47 -8.64
N LEU A 138 -12.47 4.29 -9.42
CA LEU A 138 -11.04 4.14 -9.71
C LEU A 138 -10.38 5.49 -9.43
N PRO A 139 -9.49 5.60 -8.43
CA PRO A 139 -8.77 6.83 -8.17
C PRO A 139 -7.84 7.20 -9.34
N ASP A 140 -7.51 8.48 -9.48
CA ASP A 140 -6.57 8.93 -10.52
C ASP A 140 -5.19 8.27 -10.35
N ALA A 141 -4.45 8.05 -11.44
CA ALA A 141 -3.14 7.38 -11.41
C ALA A 141 -2.14 7.97 -10.39
N GLY A 142 -2.20 9.28 -10.13
CA GLY A 142 -1.38 9.97 -9.12
C GLY A 142 -1.72 9.64 -7.66
N ARG A 143 -2.82 8.95 -7.40
CA ARG A 143 -3.28 8.53 -6.06
C ARG A 143 -2.74 7.16 -5.65
N GLN A 144 -1.76 6.62 -6.36
CA GLN A 144 -1.18 5.33 -6.02
C GLN A 144 -0.49 5.35 -4.65
N ALA A 145 -0.82 4.36 -3.82
CA ALA A 145 -0.09 3.99 -2.63
C ALA A 145 1.05 3.04 -3.02
N ARG A 146 2.29 3.56 -3.00
CA ARG A 146 3.51 2.79 -3.26
C ARG A 146 4.02 2.14 -1.97
N LEU A 147 5.24 1.61 -1.98
CA LEU A 147 5.96 1.23 -0.77
C LEU A 147 6.22 2.50 0.11
N PRO A 148 6.37 2.35 1.44
CA PRO A 148 6.41 1.10 2.18
C PRO A 148 5.03 0.46 2.39
N TRP A 149 5.00 -0.86 2.49
CA TRP A 149 3.87 -1.60 3.05
C TRP A 149 4.31 -2.23 4.37
N ALA A 150 3.39 -2.43 5.31
CA ALA A 150 3.73 -3.02 6.60
C ALA A 150 2.74 -4.11 6.99
N MET A 151 3.24 -5.27 7.38
CA MET A 151 2.46 -6.27 8.11
C MET A 151 2.71 -6.06 9.60
N CYS A 152 1.71 -5.56 10.31
CA CYS A 152 1.77 -5.29 11.74
C CYS A 152 1.10 -6.42 12.53
N GLY A 153 1.69 -6.79 13.64
CA GLY A 153 1.16 -7.79 14.56
C GLY A 153 0.94 -7.17 15.93
N VAL A 154 -0.24 -7.41 16.50
CA VAL A 154 -0.58 -7.08 17.88
C VAL A 154 -0.59 -8.38 18.68
N PRO A 155 0.27 -8.52 19.70
CA PRO A 155 0.34 -9.73 20.50
C PRO A 155 -0.87 -9.84 21.43
N GLY A 156 -1.22 -11.05 21.82
CA GLY A 156 -2.29 -11.30 22.77
C GLY A 156 -2.73 -12.76 22.78
N ASN A 157 -3.76 -13.06 23.58
CA ASN A 157 -4.41 -14.38 23.55
C ASN A 157 -5.09 -14.63 22.19
N ASP A 158 -5.65 -13.55 21.61
CA ASP A 158 -6.17 -13.50 20.26
C ASP A 158 -5.33 -12.50 19.44
N PRO A 159 -4.16 -12.93 18.93
CA PRO A 159 -3.25 -12.03 18.24
C PRO A 159 -3.85 -11.55 16.91
N GLN A 160 -3.58 -10.30 16.54
CA GLN A 160 -4.12 -9.68 15.33
C GLN A 160 -3.00 -9.35 14.35
N SER A 161 -3.24 -9.57 13.06
CA SER A 161 -2.37 -9.22 11.94
C SER A 161 -3.05 -8.16 11.07
N ILE A 162 -2.43 -7.00 10.94
CA ILE A 162 -2.96 -5.86 10.19
C ILE A 162 -2.02 -5.53 9.04
N LEU A 163 -2.53 -5.55 7.81
CA LEU A 163 -1.77 -5.11 6.64
C LEU A 163 -2.03 -3.63 6.37
N LEU A 164 -0.96 -2.84 6.25
CA LEU A 164 -0.99 -1.45 5.84
C LEU A 164 -0.37 -1.29 4.46
N VAL A 165 -1.15 -0.74 3.53
CA VAL A 165 -0.73 -0.44 2.15
C VAL A 165 -0.30 1.01 2.07
N GLY A 166 0.95 1.27 1.69
CA GLY A 166 1.49 2.63 1.57
C GLY A 166 1.79 3.34 2.90
N ALA A 167 1.98 2.58 3.97
CA ALA A 167 2.40 3.09 5.27
C ALA A 167 3.34 2.11 5.98
N ALA A 168 4.25 2.63 6.81
CA ALA A 168 5.18 1.83 7.62
C ALA A 168 4.59 1.35 8.95
N GLY A 169 3.43 1.87 9.35
CA GLY A 169 2.83 1.62 10.66
C GLY A 169 3.04 2.74 11.68
N PRO A 170 2.52 2.56 12.91
CA PRO A 170 2.71 3.51 14.00
C PRO A 170 4.20 3.70 14.32
N PRO A 171 4.61 4.87 14.85
CA PRO A 171 5.98 5.10 15.29
C PRO A 171 6.42 4.04 16.30
N GLY A 172 7.56 3.40 16.04
CA GLY A 172 8.16 2.38 16.89
C GLY A 172 9.68 2.43 16.80
N THR A 173 10.35 1.61 17.59
CA THR A 173 11.82 1.49 17.57
C THR A 173 12.26 0.39 16.61
N PRO A 174 13.29 0.60 15.78
CA PRO A 174 13.87 -0.48 15.00
C PRO A 174 14.34 -1.64 15.91
N LEU A 175 14.15 -2.87 15.46
CA LEU A 175 14.59 -4.05 16.20
C LEU A 175 16.13 -4.07 16.33
N GLY A 176 16.84 -3.71 15.25
CA GLY A 176 18.30 -3.69 15.19
C GLY A 176 18.89 -5.09 15.31
N ASP A 177 19.95 -5.24 16.11
CA ASP A 177 20.59 -6.54 16.37
C ASP A 177 19.87 -7.39 17.43
N ARG A 178 18.79 -6.86 18.01
CA ARG A 178 17.93 -7.62 18.94
C ARG A 178 17.08 -8.63 18.16
N ALA A 179 16.43 -9.52 18.89
CA ALA A 179 15.47 -10.47 18.33
C ALA A 179 14.11 -10.39 19.04
N LEU A 180 13.05 -10.85 18.37
CA LEU A 180 11.80 -11.19 19.03
C LEU A 180 11.70 -12.71 19.12
N LEU A 181 11.33 -13.23 20.28
CA LEU A 181 10.99 -14.63 20.46
C LEU A 181 9.47 -14.74 20.39
N VAL A 182 8.96 -15.37 19.33
CA VAL A 182 7.52 -15.42 19.05
C VAL A 182 7.07 -16.86 18.86
N THR A 183 5.77 -17.09 19.05
CA THR A 183 5.15 -18.38 18.75
C THR A 183 3.87 -18.19 17.95
N ASP A 184 3.63 -19.10 17.01
CA ASP A 184 2.33 -19.32 16.40
C ASP A 184 1.92 -20.78 16.60
N ARG A 185 0.77 -20.94 17.26
CA ARG A 185 0.27 -22.22 17.79
C ARG A 185 1.35 -22.89 18.66
N ASP A 186 2.17 -23.75 18.06
CA ASP A 186 3.17 -24.60 18.70
C ASP A 186 4.59 -24.43 18.14
N VAL A 187 4.79 -23.57 17.13
CA VAL A 187 6.12 -23.35 16.53
C VAL A 187 6.71 -22.05 17.04
N VAL A 188 7.80 -22.18 17.78
CA VAL A 188 8.59 -21.04 18.26
C VAL A 188 9.54 -20.58 17.16
N HIS A 189 9.60 -19.27 16.96
CA HIS A 189 10.47 -18.63 16.01
C HIS A 189 11.29 -17.53 16.68
N LEU A 190 12.55 -17.42 16.28
CA LEU A 190 13.38 -16.25 16.55
C LEU A 190 13.29 -15.31 15.35
N ILE A 191 12.78 -14.10 15.56
CA ILE A 191 12.69 -13.07 14.53
C ILE A 191 13.93 -12.19 14.62
N TRP A 192 14.73 -12.19 13.55
CA TRP A 192 15.99 -11.45 13.51
C TRP A 192 16.24 -10.95 12.08
N GLN A 193 16.67 -9.69 11.94
CA GLN A 193 16.99 -9.06 10.65
C GLN A 193 15.91 -9.28 9.55
N GLY A 194 14.63 -9.21 9.94
CA GLY A 194 13.51 -9.35 9.00
C GLY A 194 13.15 -10.78 8.61
N ARG A 195 13.73 -11.80 9.27
CA ARG A 195 13.50 -13.22 8.99
C ARG A 195 12.92 -13.93 10.18
N LYS A 196 12.16 -14.99 9.92
CA LYS A 196 11.74 -15.96 10.94
C LYS A 196 12.65 -17.19 10.90
N HIS A 197 13.27 -17.50 12.02
CA HIS A 197 14.09 -18.69 12.20
C HIS A 197 13.36 -19.67 13.11
N PRO A 198 12.88 -20.81 12.61
CA PRO A 198 12.26 -21.84 13.44
C PRO A 198 13.23 -22.31 14.52
N VAL A 199 12.77 -22.46 15.75
CA VAL A 199 13.57 -23.00 16.86
C VAL A 199 13.22 -24.48 17.02
N VAL A 200 14.23 -25.34 16.85
CA VAL A 200 14.09 -26.78 17.06
C VAL A 200 14.26 -27.09 18.55
N ASP A 201 13.46 -28.02 19.06
CA ASP A 201 13.38 -28.40 20.47
C ASP A 201 13.25 -27.18 21.41
N PRO A 202 12.17 -26.38 21.24
CA PRO A 202 12.07 -25.06 21.88
C PRO A 202 12.16 -25.10 23.40
N ASP A 203 11.66 -26.16 24.05
CA ASP A 203 11.73 -26.30 25.52
C ASP A 203 13.17 -26.31 26.03
N THR A 204 14.08 -26.99 25.32
CA THR A 204 15.50 -27.07 25.68
C THR A 204 16.28 -25.86 25.15
N THR A 205 16.10 -25.53 23.86
CA THR A 205 16.87 -24.49 23.18
C THR A 205 16.55 -23.10 23.74
N VAL A 206 15.28 -22.75 23.96
CA VAL A 206 14.92 -21.44 24.51
C VAL A 206 15.44 -21.29 25.94
N GLN A 207 15.29 -22.32 26.77
CA GLN A 207 15.76 -22.27 28.16
C GLN A 207 17.27 -22.10 28.23
N ALA A 208 18.03 -22.79 27.38
CA ALA A 208 19.49 -22.69 27.36
C ALA A 208 19.99 -21.32 26.84
N LEU A 209 19.31 -20.74 25.84
CA LEU A 209 19.72 -19.48 25.22
C LEU A 209 19.27 -18.25 25.99
N PHE A 210 18.04 -18.26 26.52
CA PHE A 210 17.37 -17.06 27.05
C PHE A 210 16.89 -17.23 28.50
N GLY A 211 17.03 -18.41 29.10
CA GLY A 211 16.48 -18.71 30.41
C GLY A 211 14.95 -18.89 30.38
N ALA A 212 14.30 -18.61 31.51
CA ALA A 212 12.84 -18.74 31.65
C ALA A 212 12.10 -17.58 30.97
N VAL A 213 12.06 -17.59 29.64
CA VAL A 213 11.31 -16.61 28.83
C VAL A 213 10.17 -17.30 28.10
N GLN A 214 9.01 -16.66 28.06
CA GLN A 214 7.85 -17.13 27.31
C GLN A 214 7.80 -16.45 25.94
N PRO A 215 7.75 -17.20 24.83
CA PRO A 215 7.57 -16.64 23.49
C PRO A 215 6.27 -15.83 23.37
N THR A 216 6.32 -14.69 22.70
CA THR A 216 5.13 -13.86 22.48
C THR A 216 4.24 -14.48 21.40
N ARG A 217 2.96 -14.73 21.71
CA ARG A 217 2.00 -15.24 20.74
C ARG A 217 1.68 -14.18 19.67
N MET A 218 1.85 -14.55 18.41
CA MET A 218 1.67 -13.66 17.25
C MET A 218 0.72 -14.28 16.21
N GLY A 219 0.14 -13.44 15.36
CA GLY A 219 -0.78 -13.90 14.31
C GLY A 219 -0.06 -14.58 13.15
N VAL A 220 -0.71 -15.61 12.58
CA VAL A 220 -0.16 -16.43 11.49
C VAL A 220 0.20 -15.57 10.26
N ALA A 221 -0.65 -14.60 9.91
CA ALA A 221 -0.43 -13.75 8.74
C ALA A 221 0.79 -12.82 8.91
N TRP A 222 1.05 -12.34 10.13
CA TRP A 222 2.28 -11.60 10.44
C TRP A 222 3.53 -12.44 10.24
N LEU A 223 3.55 -13.67 10.74
CA LEU A 223 4.68 -14.59 10.52
C LEU A 223 4.84 -14.99 9.06
N ASN A 224 3.74 -15.13 8.31
CA ASN A 224 3.79 -15.47 6.89
C ASN A 224 4.31 -14.33 6.01
N ALA A 225 4.26 -13.08 6.49
CA ALA A 225 4.88 -11.96 5.81
C ALA A 225 6.42 -11.95 5.89
N LEU A 226 7.00 -12.70 6.83
CA LEU A 226 8.44 -12.80 7.02
C LEU A 226 9.02 -13.94 6.17
N PRO A 227 10.09 -13.71 5.39
CA PRO A 227 10.83 -14.78 4.75
C PRO A 227 11.45 -15.70 5.81
N SER A 228 11.53 -16.99 5.50
CA SER A 228 12.22 -17.96 6.35
C SER A 228 13.73 -17.72 6.36
N GLY A 229 14.34 -17.91 7.52
CA GLY A 229 15.77 -18.09 7.68
C GLY A 229 16.10 -19.53 8.05
N ALA A 230 17.38 -19.81 8.26
CA ALA A 230 17.87 -21.11 8.70
C ALA A 230 17.34 -21.45 10.10
N ASP A 231 17.07 -22.72 10.35
CA ASP A 231 16.59 -23.19 11.65
C ASP A 231 17.64 -22.95 12.73
N ILE A 232 17.17 -22.54 13.92
CA ILE A 232 17.97 -22.55 15.14
C ILE A 232 17.91 -23.96 15.69
N ALA A 233 18.84 -24.79 15.22
CA ALA A 233 18.88 -26.22 15.51
C ALA A 233 20.31 -26.70 15.82
N PRO A 234 20.47 -27.77 16.62
CA PRO A 234 21.77 -28.40 16.84
C PRO A 234 22.33 -28.91 15.51
N ILE A 235 23.63 -28.67 15.27
CA ILE A 235 24.31 -29.21 14.09
C ILE A 235 24.35 -30.74 14.22
N THR A 236 23.82 -31.44 13.22
CA THR A 236 23.89 -32.90 13.16
C THR A 236 25.33 -33.36 12.91
N VAL A 237 25.85 -34.21 13.78
CA VAL A 237 27.21 -34.76 13.68
C VAL A 237 27.14 -36.27 13.51
N ASN A 238 27.60 -36.76 12.36
CA ASN A 238 27.65 -38.19 12.06
C ASN A 238 28.74 -38.85 12.90
N GLY A 239 28.41 -39.98 13.53
CA GLY A 239 29.35 -40.70 14.40
C GLY A 239 29.81 -39.90 15.61
N ARG A 240 28.95 -39.01 16.14
CA ARG A 240 29.24 -38.24 17.36
C ARG A 240 29.76 -39.15 18.48
N GLY A 241 30.86 -38.74 19.12
CA GLY A 241 31.54 -39.51 20.18
C GLY A 241 32.52 -40.58 19.67
N ASN A 242 32.60 -40.83 18.35
CA ASN A 242 33.67 -41.62 17.78
C ASN A 242 34.91 -40.74 17.55
N GLY A 243 36.10 -41.32 17.63
CA GLY A 243 37.34 -40.60 17.29
C GLY A 243 37.33 -40.04 15.86
N SER A 244 37.85 -38.82 15.69
CA SER A 244 38.01 -38.20 14.38
C SER A 244 39.26 -38.73 13.67
N ASP A 245 39.11 -39.12 12.39
CA ASP A 245 40.24 -39.56 11.55
C ASP A 245 41.22 -38.40 11.27
N ALA A 246 40.69 -37.19 11.17
CA ALA A 246 41.43 -35.99 10.82
C ALA A 246 41.97 -35.21 12.04
N ALA A 247 41.39 -35.41 13.23
CA ALA A 247 41.76 -34.70 14.46
C ALA A 247 42.12 -35.71 15.58
N ARG A 248 43.38 -36.16 15.61
CA ARG A 248 43.84 -37.13 16.62
C ARG A 248 43.66 -36.60 18.05
N GLY A 249 43.05 -37.40 18.92
CA GLY A 249 42.80 -37.03 20.32
C GLY A 249 41.52 -36.21 20.55
N PHE A 250 40.70 -36.07 19.50
CA PHE A 250 39.39 -35.45 19.54
C PHE A 250 38.34 -36.40 18.94
N ASP A 251 37.13 -36.32 19.49
CA ASP A 251 36.00 -37.08 18.99
C ASP A 251 35.12 -36.20 18.09
N ASN A 252 34.42 -36.83 17.15
CA ASN A 252 33.41 -36.17 16.35
C ASN A 252 32.36 -35.56 17.27
N GLY A 253 32.15 -34.25 17.15
CA GLY A 253 31.23 -33.50 17.99
C GLY A 253 31.90 -32.73 19.13
N ASP A 254 33.21 -32.91 19.35
CA ASP A 254 33.99 -32.07 20.26
C ASP A 254 33.93 -30.61 19.79
N ILE A 255 33.78 -29.70 20.75
CA ILE A 255 33.83 -28.26 20.51
C ILE A 255 35.17 -27.74 21.00
N LEU A 256 35.93 -27.11 20.12
CA LEU A 256 37.19 -26.46 20.43
C LEU A 256 36.99 -24.96 20.56
N VAL A 257 37.63 -24.36 21.54
CA VAL A 257 37.67 -22.90 21.71
C VAL A 257 39.09 -22.40 21.61
N VAL A 258 39.31 -21.41 20.74
CA VAL A 258 40.59 -20.70 20.62
C VAL A 258 40.40 -19.24 20.98
N GLN A 259 41.36 -18.68 21.73
CA GLN A 259 41.39 -17.27 22.04
C GLN A 259 42.20 -16.54 20.96
N THR A 260 41.57 -15.60 20.26
CA THR A 260 42.22 -14.73 19.27
C THR A 260 42.19 -13.27 19.70
N GLY A 261 42.89 -12.41 18.95
CA GLY A 261 42.80 -10.96 19.14
C GLY A 261 41.39 -10.39 18.91
N SER A 262 40.54 -11.09 18.15
CA SER A 262 39.13 -10.74 17.91
C SER A 262 38.15 -11.34 18.91
N GLY A 263 38.62 -12.16 19.87
CA GLY A 263 37.79 -12.85 20.85
C GLY A 263 37.85 -14.38 20.73
N GLN A 264 36.92 -15.05 21.41
CA GLN A 264 36.79 -16.51 21.34
C GLN A 264 36.22 -16.93 19.99
N GLN A 265 36.81 -17.96 19.39
CA GLN A 265 36.29 -18.63 18.20
C GLN A 265 36.03 -20.10 18.50
N PHE A 266 34.89 -20.59 18.03
CA PHE A 266 34.46 -21.97 18.25
C PHE A 266 34.61 -22.78 16.98
N HIS A 267 35.13 -24.00 17.12
CA HIS A 267 35.26 -24.95 16.04
C HIS A 267 34.67 -26.29 16.45
N LEU A 268 33.87 -26.88 15.57
CA LEU A 268 33.31 -28.22 15.72
C LEU A 268 34.24 -29.23 15.06
N ILE A 269 34.56 -30.31 15.77
CA ILE A 269 35.28 -31.45 15.18
C ILE A 269 34.30 -32.39 14.47
N LEU A 270 34.65 -32.71 13.24
CA LEU A 270 33.98 -33.65 12.35
C LEU A 270 35.00 -34.72 11.91
N ASN A 271 34.53 -35.78 11.26
CA ASN A 271 35.40 -36.91 10.92
C ASN A 271 36.53 -36.54 9.96
N ASP A 272 36.28 -35.57 9.07
CA ASP A 272 37.21 -35.09 8.05
C ASP A 272 37.98 -33.81 8.44
N GLY A 273 37.71 -33.22 9.61
CA GLY A 273 38.43 -32.02 10.07
C GLY A 273 37.66 -31.13 11.03
N ARG A 274 38.04 -29.85 11.08
CA ARG A 274 37.44 -28.79 11.91
C ARG A 274 36.52 -27.90 11.07
N ALA A 275 35.37 -27.50 11.61
CA ALA A 275 34.49 -26.51 10.99
C ALA A 275 34.26 -25.33 11.95
N ALA A 276 34.39 -24.09 11.47
CA ALA A 276 34.06 -22.92 12.28
C ALA A 276 32.54 -22.86 12.53
N ILE A 277 32.15 -22.60 13.78
CA ILE A 277 30.75 -22.44 14.17
C ILE A 277 30.55 -21.12 14.92
N THR A 278 29.34 -20.58 14.83
CA THR A 278 28.99 -19.34 15.51
C THR A 278 28.78 -19.59 17.02
N ALA A 279 28.83 -18.52 17.83
CA ALA A 279 28.55 -18.63 19.26
C ALA A 279 27.11 -19.08 19.54
N LEU A 280 26.16 -18.70 18.67
CA LEU A 280 24.79 -19.24 18.74
C LEU A 280 24.76 -20.74 18.45
N GLN A 281 25.42 -21.19 17.37
CA GLN A 281 25.47 -22.62 17.03
C GLN A 281 26.12 -23.45 18.13
N GLN A 282 27.20 -22.94 18.74
CA GLN A 282 27.83 -23.58 19.89
C GLN A 282 26.86 -23.70 21.07
N ALA A 283 26.15 -22.62 21.43
CA ALA A 283 25.20 -22.63 22.54
C ALA A 283 24.03 -23.60 22.31
N VAL A 284 23.49 -23.63 21.08
CA VAL A 284 22.43 -24.58 20.69
C VAL A 284 22.94 -26.03 20.72
N LEU A 285 24.15 -26.27 20.24
CA LEU A 285 24.75 -27.61 20.26
C LEU A 285 24.99 -28.10 21.68
N ASN A 286 25.50 -27.23 22.57
CA ASN A 286 25.69 -27.53 23.99
C ASN A 286 24.37 -27.75 24.74
N ALA A 287 23.29 -27.07 24.33
CA ALA A 287 21.96 -27.30 24.91
C ALA A 287 21.46 -28.73 24.63
N ALA A 288 21.68 -29.23 23.41
CA ALA A 288 21.27 -30.57 23.01
C ALA A 288 22.24 -31.67 23.47
N PHE A 289 23.53 -31.38 23.45
CA PHE A 289 24.61 -32.31 23.82
C PHE A 289 25.57 -31.59 24.78
N PRO A 290 25.28 -31.58 26.09
CA PRO A 290 26.09 -30.88 27.08
C PRO A 290 27.53 -31.39 27.08
N ASP A 291 28.46 -30.51 26.74
CA ASP A 291 29.89 -30.79 26.77
C ASP A 291 30.68 -29.47 26.89
N GLN A 292 31.82 -29.53 27.59
CA GLN A 292 32.62 -28.32 27.79
C GLN A 292 33.55 -28.07 26.60
N PRO A 293 33.53 -26.87 25.99
CA PRO A 293 34.47 -26.53 24.94
C PRO A 293 35.92 -26.69 25.43
N ARG A 294 36.72 -27.45 24.68
CA ARG A 294 38.13 -27.72 24.98
C ARG A 294 38.99 -26.57 24.48
N GLN A 295 39.69 -25.90 25.39
CA GLN A 295 40.61 -24.83 25.01
C GLN A 295 41.88 -25.39 24.37
N ILE A 296 42.25 -24.88 23.20
CA ILE A 296 43.49 -25.25 22.50
C ILE A 296 44.24 -24.00 21.98
N SER A 297 45.49 -24.16 21.57
CA SER A 297 46.24 -23.07 20.94
C SER A 297 45.83 -22.89 19.48
N VAL A 298 46.06 -21.69 18.92
CA VAL A 298 45.84 -21.43 17.49
C VAL A 298 46.74 -22.32 16.62
N ASN A 299 47.93 -22.67 17.11
CA ASN A 299 48.86 -23.55 16.40
C ASN A 299 48.31 -24.98 16.32
N ASP A 300 47.82 -25.53 17.44
CA ASP A 300 47.24 -26.88 17.45
C ASP A 300 45.97 -26.95 16.60
N LEU A 301 45.16 -25.88 16.62
CA LEU A 301 43.98 -25.79 15.77
C LEU A 301 44.40 -25.87 14.30
N ASN A 302 45.46 -25.14 13.91
CA ASN A 302 45.95 -25.05 12.54
C ASN A 302 46.40 -26.39 11.93
N ASP A 303 46.80 -27.34 12.77
CA ASP A 303 47.22 -28.68 12.33
C ASP A 303 46.05 -29.60 11.92
N ILE A 304 44.81 -29.26 12.28
CA ILE A 304 43.61 -30.05 11.95
C ILE A 304 43.01 -29.55 10.62
N PRO A 305 42.83 -30.34 9.55
CA PRO A 305 42.32 -29.81 8.27
C PRO A 305 40.92 -29.17 8.38
N GLU A 306 40.58 -28.22 7.51
CA GLU A 306 39.23 -27.65 7.45
C GLU A 306 38.24 -28.66 6.83
N SER A 307 37.16 -28.94 7.54
CA SER A 307 36.12 -29.89 7.13
C SER A 307 35.28 -29.33 5.99
N ARG A 308 34.87 -30.23 5.08
CA ARG A 308 33.91 -29.91 4.01
C ARG A 308 32.49 -30.39 4.32
N ALA A 309 32.33 -31.13 5.42
CA ALA A 309 31.04 -31.72 5.82
C ALA A 309 30.05 -30.68 6.35
N LEU A 310 30.53 -29.51 6.82
CA LEU A 310 29.68 -28.39 7.22
C LEU A 310 29.91 -27.19 6.28
N PRO A 311 29.06 -26.99 5.25
CA PRO A 311 29.21 -25.87 4.33
C PRO A 311 28.95 -24.53 5.05
N PRO A 312 29.54 -23.42 4.57
CA PRO A 312 29.25 -22.09 5.09
C PRO A 312 27.75 -21.77 5.03
N ALA A 313 27.24 -21.08 6.05
CA ALA A 313 25.85 -20.64 6.09
C ALA A 313 25.54 -19.71 4.92
N ASP A 314 24.47 -20.02 4.18
CA ASP A 314 23.95 -19.21 3.09
C ASP A 314 23.64 -17.78 3.59
N PRO A 315 24.31 -16.74 3.04
CA PRO A 315 24.06 -15.36 3.43
C PRO A 315 22.59 -14.93 3.30
N ALA A 316 21.83 -15.55 2.39
CA ALA A 316 20.42 -15.25 2.19
C ALA A 316 19.52 -15.85 3.28
N THR A 317 19.97 -16.77 4.12
CA THR A 317 19.15 -17.39 5.17
C THR A 317 19.82 -17.39 6.54
N ARG A 318 21.06 -16.88 6.64
CA ARG A 318 21.87 -16.83 7.86
C ARG A 318 21.12 -16.25 9.07
N GLY A 319 21.20 -16.95 10.20
CA GLY A 319 20.74 -16.47 11.51
C GLY A 319 21.80 -15.70 12.30
N PRO A 320 21.53 -15.32 13.56
CA PRO A 320 22.48 -14.57 14.38
C PRO A 320 23.78 -15.34 14.65
N ASP A 321 24.93 -14.65 14.60
CA ASP A 321 26.22 -15.26 14.96
C ASP A 321 26.41 -15.45 16.48
N ARG A 322 25.64 -14.71 17.27
CA ARG A 322 25.63 -14.76 18.75
C ARG A 322 24.21 -14.77 19.25
N VAL A 323 23.99 -15.25 20.47
CA VAL A 323 22.68 -15.17 21.12
C VAL A 323 22.26 -13.70 21.20
N PRO A 324 21.19 -13.28 20.48
CA PRO A 324 20.79 -11.88 20.46
C PRO A 324 20.06 -11.52 21.75
N ALA A 325 20.12 -10.25 22.16
CA ALA A 325 19.25 -9.75 23.20
C ALA A 325 17.79 -9.76 22.71
N LEU A 326 16.86 -10.19 23.56
CA LEU A 326 15.43 -10.14 23.22
C LEU A 326 14.89 -8.73 23.42
N ALA A 327 14.14 -8.23 22.42
CA ALA A 327 13.36 -7.02 22.56
C ALA A 327 12.02 -7.35 23.26
N PRO A 328 11.59 -6.55 24.24
CA PRO A 328 10.27 -6.71 24.82
C PRO A 328 9.21 -6.31 23.78
N LEU A 329 8.05 -6.97 23.86
CA LEU A 329 6.83 -6.57 23.16
C LEU A 329 5.67 -6.65 24.15
N GLY A 330 5.20 -5.49 24.61
CA GLY A 330 4.23 -5.36 25.68
C GLY A 330 2.77 -5.44 25.21
N THR A 331 1.86 -5.55 26.18
CA THR A 331 0.42 -5.42 25.93
C THR A 331 0.08 -4.03 25.40
N GLY A 332 -0.73 -3.95 24.35
CA GLY A 332 -1.09 -2.67 23.71
C GLY A 332 -0.03 -2.09 22.77
N GLU A 333 1.10 -2.78 22.63
CA GLU A 333 2.11 -2.50 21.61
C GLU A 333 1.88 -3.36 20.35
N SER A 334 2.60 -3.03 19.30
CA SER A 334 2.60 -3.72 18.02
C SER A 334 4.02 -3.82 17.48
N THR A 335 4.24 -4.83 16.65
CA THR A 335 5.46 -5.00 15.86
C THR A 335 5.12 -5.00 14.38
N CYS A 336 5.81 -4.21 13.57
CA CYS A 336 5.53 -4.08 12.14
C CYS A 336 6.73 -4.53 11.32
N ALA A 337 6.48 -5.44 10.38
CA ALA A 337 7.40 -5.84 9.32
C ALA A 337 7.21 -4.91 8.12
N VAL A 338 8.10 -3.94 7.98
CA VAL A 338 8.03 -2.86 7.00
C VAL A 338 8.81 -3.23 5.75
N THR A 339 8.09 -3.43 4.65
CA THR A 339 8.65 -3.69 3.32
C THR A 339 8.79 -2.36 2.57
N SER A 340 10.03 -1.93 2.34
CA SER A 340 10.36 -0.79 1.47
C SER A 340 10.92 -1.20 0.11
N ASP A 341 11.29 -2.48 -0.04
CA ASP A 341 11.88 -3.09 -1.23
C ASP A 341 11.46 -4.56 -1.26
N ALA A 342 10.79 -5.01 -2.32
CA ALA A 342 10.25 -6.36 -2.41
C ALA A 342 11.33 -7.46 -2.52
N SER A 343 12.56 -7.09 -2.89
CA SER A 343 13.71 -8.00 -3.03
C SER A 343 14.46 -8.25 -1.72
N LYS A 344 14.12 -7.51 -0.65
CA LYS A 344 14.82 -7.55 0.64
C LYS A 344 13.90 -7.98 1.78
N PRO A 345 14.43 -8.57 2.85
CA PRO A 345 13.67 -8.80 4.08
C PRO A 345 13.10 -7.48 4.62
N PRO A 346 11.90 -7.49 5.23
CA PRO A 346 11.31 -6.31 5.82
C PRO A 346 12.10 -5.84 7.05
N ALA A 347 12.14 -4.52 7.27
CA ALA A 347 12.65 -3.96 8.51
C ALA A 347 11.62 -4.15 9.64
N ILE A 348 12.06 -4.65 10.80
CA ILE A 348 11.16 -4.86 11.94
C ILE A 348 11.21 -3.64 12.87
N THR A 349 10.04 -3.15 13.24
CA THR A 349 9.84 -2.10 14.26
C THR A 349 9.00 -2.65 15.40
N VAL A 350 9.28 -2.23 16.64
CA VAL A 350 8.61 -2.70 17.86
C VAL A 350 8.19 -1.52 18.75
N GLY A 351 7.13 -1.71 19.53
CA GLY A 351 6.64 -0.69 20.48
C GLY A 351 5.68 0.33 19.86
N GLY A 352 5.16 0.09 18.65
CA GLY A 352 4.14 0.95 18.05
C GLY A 352 2.78 0.78 18.72
N SER A 353 1.96 1.82 18.83
CA SER A 353 0.67 1.69 19.52
C SER A 353 -0.34 0.82 18.76
N ALA A 354 -0.91 -0.19 19.43
CA ALA A 354 -1.93 -1.07 18.85
C ALA A 354 -3.26 -0.34 18.50
N THR A 355 -3.51 0.84 19.09
CA THR A 355 -4.71 1.64 18.79
C THR A 355 -4.59 2.42 17.47
N ALA A 356 -3.45 2.37 16.79
CA ALA A 356 -3.24 3.09 15.54
C ALA A 356 -4.00 2.51 14.33
N PHE A 357 -4.62 1.34 14.46
CA PHE A 357 -5.22 0.59 13.35
C PHE A 357 -6.73 0.80 13.19
N THR A 358 -7.31 1.87 13.72
CA THR A 358 -8.76 2.11 13.69
C THR A 358 -9.37 2.30 12.30
N ALA A 359 -8.56 2.64 11.31
CA ALA A 359 -9.00 2.81 9.92
C ALA A 359 -8.87 1.52 9.08
N ALA A 360 -8.37 0.43 9.66
CA ALA A 360 -8.26 -0.84 8.97
C ALA A 360 -9.64 -1.52 8.83
N ILE A 361 -9.91 -2.07 7.66
CA ILE A 361 -11.15 -2.79 7.36
C ILE A 361 -10.98 -4.24 7.80
N PRO A 362 -11.84 -4.75 8.71
CA PRO A 362 -11.78 -6.15 9.13
C PRO A 362 -12.00 -7.11 7.96
N THR A 363 -11.35 -8.26 8.00
CA THR A 363 -11.55 -9.35 7.06
C THR A 363 -12.13 -10.58 7.78
N THR A 364 -12.32 -11.68 7.07
CA THR A 364 -12.68 -12.98 7.66
C THR A 364 -11.50 -13.67 8.35
N GLY A 365 -10.29 -13.09 8.34
CA GLY A 365 -9.05 -13.70 8.86
C GLY A 365 -8.54 -14.89 8.05
N THR A 366 -9.39 -15.46 7.18
CA THR A 366 -9.10 -16.67 6.41
C THR A 366 -9.81 -16.59 5.05
N ALA A 367 -9.08 -16.95 3.99
CA ALA A 367 -9.65 -17.11 2.66
C ALA A 367 -10.23 -18.51 2.47
N ASP A 368 -11.00 -18.69 1.40
CA ASP A 368 -11.41 -20.01 0.92
C ASP A 368 -10.19 -20.95 0.79
N GLY A 369 -10.34 -22.18 1.28
CA GLY A 369 -9.25 -23.15 1.34
C GLY A 369 -8.32 -23.00 2.54
N GLY A 370 -8.68 -22.21 3.56
CA GLY A 370 -7.97 -22.16 4.85
C GLY A 370 -6.67 -21.36 4.86
N ARG A 371 -6.38 -20.60 3.79
CA ARG A 371 -5.21 -19.72 3.74
C ARG A 371 -5.43 -18.53 4.69
N PRO A 372 -4.50 -18.22 5.62
CA PRO A 372 -4.61 -17.07 6.50
C PRO A 372 -4.58 -15.75 5.71
N LEU A 373 -5.48 -14.84 6.05
CA LEU A 373 -5.51 -13.45 5.61
C LEU A 373 -5.02 -12.55 6.74
N ALA A 374 -4.73 -11.28 6.44
CA ALA A 374 -4.62 -10.29 7.50
C ALA A 374 -6.01 -10.10 8.13
N ASP A 375 -6.09 -10.06 9.46
CA ASP A 375 -7.34 -9.85 10.21
C ASP A 375 -7.97 -8.50 9.86
N ALA A 376 -7.15 -7.50 9.52
CA ALA A 376 -7.60 -6.26 8.93
C ALA A 376 -6.62 -5.72 7.89
N VAL A 377 -7.14 -4.96 6.92
CA VAL A 377 -6.33 -4.31 5.87
C VAL A 377 -6.68 -2.83 5.82
N GLN A 378 -5.66 -1.97 5.82
CA GLN A 378 -5.80 -0.54 5.65
C GLN A 378 -5.13 -0.07 4.38
N VAL A 379 -5.92 0.55 3.51
CA VAL A 379 -5.47 1.27 2.34
C VAL A 379 -5.93 2.71 2.51
N PRO A 380 -5.08 3.74 2.33
CA PRO A 380 -5.50 5.12 2.51
C PRO A 380 -6.71 5.47 1.64
N ALA A 381 -7.70 6.17 2.21
CA ALA A 381 -8.94 6.50 1.51
C ALA A 381 -8.68 7.23 0.17
N GLY A 382 -9.39 6.81 -0.88
CA GLY A 382 -9.23 7.35 -2.24
C GLY A 382 -7.84 7.11 -2.82
N ARG A 383 -7.16 6.03 -2.41
CA ARG A 383 -5.91 5.54 -3.00
C ARG A 383 -6.08 4.09 -3.43
N PHE A 384 -5.12 3.62 -4.20
CA PHE A 384 -5.06 2.24 -4.67
C PHE A 384 -3.60 1.82 -4.80
N ALA A 385 -3.33 0.53 -4.94
CA ALA A 385 -2.02 0.07 -5.37
C ALA A 385 -2.16 -0.84 -6.58
N LEU A 386 -1.47 -0.50 -7.66
CA LEU A 386 -1.24 -1.41 -8.77
C LEU A 386 0.09 -2.14 -8.54
N VAL A 387 0.03 -3.46 -8.40
CA VAL A 387 1.19 -4.31 -8.15
C VAL A 387 1.40 -5.32 -9.26
N ARG A 388 2.66 -5.62 -9.55
CA ARG A 388 3.05 -6.72 -10.44
C ARG A 388 3.37 -7.94 -9.59
N VAL A 389 2.80 -9.09 -9.94
CA VAL A 389 3.08 -10.36 -9.27
C VAL A 389 4.43 -10.90 -9.77
N PRO A 390 5.42 -11.08 -8.89
CA PRO A 390 6.72 -11.62 -9.30
C PRO A 390 6.58 -13.00 -9.95
N GLY A 391 7.31 -13.24 -11.03
CA GLY A 391 7.39 -14.54 -11.72
C GLY A 391 6.23 -14.89 -12.68
N SER A 392 5.00 -14.41 -12.43
CA SER A 392 3.86 -14.65 -13.33
C SER A 392 3.61 -13.52 -14.33
N GLY A 393 4.15 -12.32 -14.07
CA GLY A 393 3.93 -11.12 -14.89
C GLY A 393 2.52 -10.53 -14.79
N GLY A 394 1.63 -11.15 -14.01
CA GLY A 394 0.26 -10.68 -13.80
C GLY A 394 0.17 -9.41 -12.95
N PHE A 395 -0.95 -8.71 -13.05
CA PHE A 395 -1.21 -7.47 -12.33
C PHE A 395 -2.31 -7.64 -11.31
N ILE A 396 -2.21 -6.91 -10.21
CA ILE A 396 -3.24 -6.87 -9.17
C ILE A 396 -3.53 -5.41 -8.83
N LEU A 397 -4.81 -5.06 -8.80
CA LEU A 397 -5.31 -3.78 -8.32
C LEU A 397 -5.84 -3.95 -6.89
N VAL A 398 -5.17 -3.32 -5.93
CA VAL A 398 -5.64 -3.22 -4.54
C VAL A 398 -6.35 -1.90 -4.34
N THR A 399 -7.58 -1.92 -3.87
CA THR A 399 -8.43 -0.73 -3.69
C THR A 399 -8.52 -0.30 -2.23
N ASP A 400 -9.04 0.92 -2.00
CA ASP A 400 -9.25 1.47 -0.66
C ASP A 400 -10.30 0.72 0.18
N VAL A 401 -11.05 -0.19 -0.43
CA VAL A 401 -11.97 -1.12 0.22
C VAL A 401 -11.33 -2.46 0.59
N ALA A 402 -9.99 -2.52 0.68
CA ALA A 402 -9.25 -3.69 1.17
C ALA A 402 -9.43 -4.98 0.33
N LEU A 403 -9.73 -4.85 -0.97
CA LEU A 403 -9.83 -5.97 -1.90
C LEU A 403 -8.69 -5.95 -2.90
N ARG A 404 -8.19 -7.15 -3.27
CA ARG A 404 -7.29 -7.33 -4.40
C ARG A 404 -8.02 -7.90 -5.60
N HIS A 405 -7.94 -7.21 -6.73
CA HIS A 405 -8.55 -7.64 -7.98
C HIS A 405 -7.46 -8.07 -8.95
N ALA A 406 -7.53 -9.31 -9.45
CA ALA A 406 -6.63 -9.76 -10.50
C ALA A 406 -6.93 -8.97 -11.78
N VAL A 407 -5.91 -8.46 -12.44
CA VAL A 407 -6.03 -7.73 -13.71
C VAL A 407 -5.40 -8.59 -14.78
N ARG A 408 -6.19 -8.91 -15.81
CA ARG A 408 -5.89 -9.97 -16.77
C ARG A 408 -4.54 -9.81 -17.48
N ASP A 409 -4.26 -8.60 -17.97
CA ASP A 409 -3.09 -8.31 -18.79
C ASP A 409 -2.77 -6.79 -18.80
N GLU A 410 -1.66 -6.43 -19.46
CA GLU A 410 -1.20 -5.04 -19.60
C GLU A 410 -2.22 -4.15 -20.33
N ASP A 411 -2.89 -4.69 -21.36
CA ASP A 411 -3.95 -3.97 -22.07
C ASP A 411 -5.09 -3.60 -21.11
N THR A 412 -5.52 -4.53 -20.27
CA THR A 412 -6.55 -4.31 -19.25
C THR A 412 -6.15 -3.21 -18.27
N VAL A 413 -4.88 -3.14 -17.85
CA VAL A 413 -4.36 -2.06 -16.99
C VAL A 413 -4.54 -0.69 -17.68
N THR A 414 -4.20 -0.59 -18.97
CA THR A 414 -4.34 0.67 -19.71
C THR A 414 -5.79 1.08 -19.94
N ARG A 415 -6.71 0.12 -20.17
CA ARG A 415 -8.16 0.39 -20.26
C ARG A 415 -8.72 0.97 -18.96
N LEU A 416 -8.22 0.53 -17.80
CA LEU A 416 -8.59 1.10 -16.50
C LEU A 416 -8.06 2.54 -16.31
N GLY A 417 -7.17 3.01 -17.20
CA GLY A 417 -6.58 4.35 -17.15
C GLY A 417 -5.30 4.43 -16.33
N TYR A 418 -4.62 3.30 -16.14
CA TYR A 418 -3.33 3.27 -15.46
C TYR A 418 -2.22 2.94 -16.44
N PRO A 419 -1.07 3.64 -16.40
CA PRO A 419 0.10 3.21 -17.16
C PRO A 419 0.70 1.95 -16.52
N THR A 420 1.19 1.00 -17.31
CA THR A 420 1.78 -0.25 -16.80
C THR A 420 3.07 -0.01 -16.01
N SER A 421 3.78 1.07 -16.30
CA SER A 421 4.96 1.56 -15.56
C SER A 421 4.63 2.01 -14.13
N LEU A 422 3.34 2.19 -13.82
CA LEU A 422 2.87 2.48 -12.48
C LEU A 422 3.01 1.26 -11.55
N ALA A 423 2.93 0.04 -12.11
CA ALA A 423 3.00 -1.19 -11.34
C ALA A 423 4.38 -1.38 -10.70
N PHE A 424 4.41 -1.77 -9.43
CA PHE A 424 5.62 -2.10 -8.69
C PHE A 424 5.49 -3.48 -8.04
N GLU A 425 6.62 -4.07 -7.65
CA GLU A 425 6.63 -5.39 -7.00
C GLU A 425 6.43 -5.25 -5.49
N VAL A 426 5.72 -6.22 -4.93
CA VAL A 426 5.50 -6.41 -3.49
C VAL A 426 5.63 -7.91 -3.22
N PRO A 427 6.16 -8.34 -2.06
CA PRO A 427 6.20 -9.75 -1.71
C PRO A 427 4.84 -10.42 -1.85
N THR A 428 4.80 -11.56 -2.54
CA THR A 428 3.58 -12.33 -2.81
C THR A 428 2.82 -12.69 -1.52
N ALA A 429 3.53 -12.86 -0.40
CA ALA A 429 2.93 -13.09 0.91
C ALA A 429 1.99 -11.95 1.35
N LEU A 430 2.38 -10.69 1.16
CA LEU A 430 1.54 -9.53 1.52
C LEU A 430 0.33 -9.44 0.60
N ILE A 431 0.50 -9.68 -0.70
CA ILE A 431 -0.61 -9.70 -1.65
C ILE A 431 -1.62 -10.78 -1.25
N ASN A 432 -1.14 -11.99 -0.94
CA ASN A 432 -2.01 -13.13 -0.61
C ASN A 432 -2.73 -13.02 0.73
N SER A 433 -2.30 -12.08 1.59
CA SER A 433 -3.00 -11.73 2.84
C SER A 433 -4.20 -10.79 2.66
N ILE A 434 -4.41 -10.25 1.45
CA ILE A 434 -5.57 -9.40 1.12
C ILE A 434 -6.71 -10.28 0.60
N PRO A 435 -7.96 -10.06 1.05
CA PRO A 435 -9.15 -10.73 0.50
C PRO A 435 -9.24 -10.57 -1.03
N ALA A 436 -9.54 -11.68 -1.72
CA ALA A 436 -9.68 -11.68 -3.17
C ALA A 436 -11.01 -11.02 -3.57
N GLY A 437 -10.93 -10.04 -4.45
CA GLY A 437 -12.07 -9.56 -5.23
C GLY A 437 -12.20 -10.30 -6.55
N VAL A 438 -12.97 -9.74 -7.46
CA VAL A 438 -13.17 -10.30 -8.81
C VAL A 438 -11.99 -10.02 -9.74
N THR A 439 -11.85 -10.87 -10.76
CA THR A 439 -10.94 -10.62 -11.89
C THR A 439 -11.51 -9.54 -12.80
N LEU A 440 -10.69 -8.53 -13.11
CA LEU A 440 -10.98 -7.48 -14.07
C LEU A 440 -10.62 -7.98 -15.47
N ASP A 441 -11.65 -8.31 -16.25
CA ASP A 441 -11.55 -8.84 -17.61
C ASP A 441 -12.49 -8.04 -18.55
N PRO A 442 -11.97 -7.41 -19.61
CA PRO A 442 -12.80 -6.72 -20.61
C PRO A 442 -13.92 -7.58 -21.20
N ALA A 443 -13.69 -8.88 -21.40
CA ALA A 443 -14.70 -9.78 -21.94
C ALA A 443 -15.85 -10.02 -20.95
N ALA A 444 -15.55 -10.06 -19.65
CA ALA A 444 -16.56 -10.18 -18.61
C ALA A 444 -17.36 -8.88 -18.45
N ALA A 445 -16.73 -7.72 -18.63
CA ALA A 445 -17.37 -6.41 -18.51
C ALA A 445 -18.45 -6.15 -19.58
N LEU A 446 -18.37 -6.80 -20.74
CA LEU A 446 -19.37 -6.72 -21.82
C LEU A 446 -20.57 -7.64 -21.63
N LYS A 447 -20.51 -8.58 -20.68
CA LYS A 447 -21.61 -9.53 -20.46
C LYS A 447 -22.80 -8.82 -19.82
N PRO A 448 -24.04 -9.20 -20.18
CA PRO A 448 -25.21 -8.74 -19.46
C PRO A 448 -25.08 -9.08 -17.97
N ALA A 449 -25.34 -8.08 -17.13
CA ALA A 449 -25.45 -8.26 -15.69
C ALA A 449 -26.68 -9.13 -15.43
N LEU A 450 -26.47 -10.43 -15.21
CA LEU A 450 -27.53 -11.29 -14.73
C LEU A 450 -27.86 -10.86 -13.30
N SER A 451 -29.13 -10.51 -13.05
CA SER A 451 -29.66 -10.41 -11.70
C SER A 451 -29.43 -11.75 -11.04
N GLY A 452 -28.46 -11.84 -10.13
CA GLY A 452 -28.24 -13.06 -9.36
C GLY A 452 -29.54 -13.46 -8.68
N THR A 453 -30.02 -14.66 -8.97
CA THR A 453 -30.94 -15.36 -8.06
C THR A 453 -30.23 -15.46 -6.72
N GLY A 454 -30.78 -14.76 -5.72
CA GLY A 454 -30.25 -14.75 -4.36
C GLY A 454 -30.37 -16.09 -3.65
#